data_AF-A0A660U7D3-F1
#
_entry.id   AF-A0A660U7D3-F1
#
_cell.length_a   1.000
_cell.length_b   1.000
_cell.length_c   1.000
_cell.angle_alpha   90.00
_cell.angle_beta   90.00
_cell.angle_gamma   90.00
#
_symmetry.space_group_name_H-M   'P 1'
#
loop_
_entity.id
_entity.type
_entity.pdbx_description
1 polymer ?
#
loop_
_entity_poly.entity_id
_entity_poly.type
_entity_poly.pdbx_seq_one_letter_code
_entity_poly.pdbx_strand_id
1 'polypeptide(L)'
;GITILNKNGSLKKEVIKIIEMVKEADVILGTGHISPFETEVLAIEANKMDFKKMVVTHPELYITWMDKKIQKKIKDYGVYFERTFYPITKIGGSLDPLVIIKNIKEVGVKNTILSTDLGQIDNPDPIEGFKEFIEILLNNGITIDEIEIMIKENPKRLLNI
;
A
#
# COMPACT_ATOMS: atom_id res chain seq x y z
N GLY A 1 14.75 12.89 6.11
CA GLY A 1 13.34 13.24 6.34
C GLY A 1 13.08 13.46 7.82
N ILE A 2 11.83 13.78 8.20
CA ILE A 2 11.39 13.88 9.59
C ILE A 2 10.91 12.48 10.01
N THR A 3 11.55 11.89 11.04
CA THR A 3 11.14 10.58 11.54
C THR A 3 9.88 10.66 12.40
N ILE A 4 9.06 9.61 12.36
CA ILE A 4 7.88 9.43 13.22
C ILE A 4 8.23 8.80 14.58
N LEU A 5 9.49 8.41 14.79
CA LEU A 5 9.94 7.66 15.96
C LEU A 5 10.74 8.52 16.94
N ASN A 6 10.66 8.13 18.20
CA ASN A 6 11.59 8.55 19.24
C ASN A 6 12.91 7.77 19.14
N LYS A 7 13.92 8.20 19.88
CA LYS A 7 15.23 7.53 19.93
C LYS A 7 15.17 6.07 20.39
N ASN A 8 14.15 5.70 21.16
CA ASN A 8 13.91 4.34 21.66
C ASN A 8 13.10 3.46 20.68
N GLY A 9 12.74 3.98 19.49
CA GLY A 9 11.96 3.27 18.49
C GLY A 9 10.44 3.30 18.68
N SER A 10 9.91 3.96 19.72
CA SER A 10 8.47 4.13 19.88
C SER A 10 7.93 5.27 19.01
N LEU A 11 6.64 5.23 18.66
CA LEU A 11 5.99 6.37 17.99
C LEU A 11 6.06 7.62 18.88
N LYS A 12 6.25 8.77 18.22
CA LYS A 12 6.08 10.08 18.84
C LYS A 12 4.61 10.27 19.27
N LYS A 13 4.39 11.01 20.37
CA LYS A 13 3.04 11.30 20.89
C LYS A 13 2.16 12.01 19.86
N GLU A 14 2.77 12.85 19.01
CA GLU A 14 2.09 13.57 17.94
C GLU A 14 1.53 12.61 16.89
N VAL A 15 2.23 11.50 16.62
CA VAL A 15 1.81 10.48 15.66
C VAL A 15 0.68 9.64 16.24
N ILE A 16 0.75 9.28 17.52
CA ILE A 16 -0.35 8.63 18.23
C ILE A 16 -1.63 9.48 18.14
N LYS A 17 -1.51 10.79 18.42
CA LYS A 17 -2.64 11.72 18.32
C LYS A 17 -3.22 11.80 16.90
N ILE A 18 -2.37 11.73 15.86
CA ILE A 18 -2.85 11.67 14.47
C ILE A 18 -3.66 10.40 14.22
N ILE A 19 -3.23 9.24 14.73
CA ILE A 19 -4.00 7.99 14.60
C ILE A 19 -5.36 8.12 15.28
N GLU A 20 -5.42 8.72 16.49
CA GLU A 20 -6.68 8.99 17.19
C GLU A 20 -7.62 9.87 16.37
N MET A 21 -7.11 10.99 15.84
CA MET A 21 -7.89 11.93 15.03
C MET A 21 -8.39 11.29 13.73
N VAL A 22 -7.54 10.52 13.05
CA VAL A 22 -7.92 9.82 11.81
C VAL A 22 -8.95 8.72 12.07
N LYS A 23 -8.82 8.00 13.19
CA LYS A 23 -9.80 7.02 13.64
C LYS A 23 -11.15 7.68 13.95
N GLU A 24 -11.16 8.79 14.69
CA GLU A 24 -12.37 9.54 15.03
C GLU A 24 -13.08 10.10 13.78
N ALA A 25 -12.31 10.59 12.81
CA ALA A 25 -12.82 11.13 11.55
C ALA A 25 -13.24 10.05 10.53
N ASP A 26 -13.03 8.77 10.83
CA ASP A 26 -13.28 7.64 9.93
C ASP A 26 -12.57 7.73 8.56
N VAL A 27 -11.38 8.35 8.54
CA VAL A 27 -10.58 8.51 7.31
C VAL A 27 -9.44 7.49 7.22
N ILE A 28 -8.85 7.38 6.03
CA ILE A 28 -7.77 6.43 5.74
C ILE A 28 -6.42 7.07 6.06
N LEU A 29 -5.54 6.33 6.76
CA LEU A 29 -4.15 6.74 7.00
C LEU A 29 -3.23 6.13 5.95
N GLY A 30 -2.66 6.95 5.07
CA GLY A 30 -1.60 6.53 4.14
C GLY A 30 -0.22 6.63 4.80
N THR A 31 0.66 5.65 4.56
CA THR A 31 2.03 5.67 5.10
C THR A 31 2.94 6.63 4.32
N GLY A 32 2.66 6.85 3.03
CA GLY A 32 3.50 7.66 2.15
C GLY A 32 4.96 7.19 2.17
N HIS A 33 5.90 8.15 2.14
CA HIS A 33 7.35 7.91 2.05
C HIS A 33 8.07 7.74 3.41
N ILE A 34 7.39 7.27 4.45
CA ILE A 34 8.10 6.83 5.67
C ILE A 34 8.83 5.50 5.40
N SER A 35 9.85 5.20 6.20
CA SER A 35 10.62 3.97 5.99
C SER A 35 9.76 2.70 6.23
N PRO A 36 10.14 1.54 5.66
CA PRO A 36 9.45 0.27 5.93
C PRO A 36 9.41 -0.09 7.42
N PHE A 37 10.48 0.22 8.15
CA PHE A 37 10.55 0.02 9.59
C PHE A 37 9.56 0.93 10.34
N GLU A 38 9.48 2.21 9.97
CA GLU A 38 8.50 3.14 10.52
C GLU A 38 7.07 2.70 10.21
N THR A 39 6.81 2.23 8.98
CA THR A 39 5.52 1.67 8.59
C THR A 39 5.14 0.45 9.43
N GLU A 40 6.08 -0.45 9.69
CA GLU A 40 5.84 -1.62 10.52
C GLU A 40 5.48 -1.24 11.96
N VAL A 41 6.23 -0.31 12.57
CA VAL A 41 5.93 0.21 13.91
C VAL A 41 4.56 0.90 13.93
N LEU A 42 4.27 1.70 12.91
CA LEU A 42 2.98 2.38 12.75
C LEU A 42 1.82 1.38 12.66
N ALA A 43 1.96 0.31 11.85
CA ALA A 43 0.96 -0.75 11.73
C ALA A 43 0.68 -1.45 13.05
N ILE A 44 1.73 -1.76 13.81
CA ILE A 44 1.62 -2.44 15.10
C ILE A 44 0.87 -1.55 16.10
N GLU A 45 1.24 -0.28 16.21
CA GLU A 45 0.59 0.65 17.14
C GLU A 45 -0.86 0.96 16.72
N ALA A 46 -1.11 1.22 15.44
CA ALA A 46 -2.46 1.39 14.90
C ALA A 46 -3.36 0.19 15.23
N ASN A 47 -2.85 -1.02 15.08
CA ASN A 47 -3.55 -2.24 15.41
C ASN A 47 -3.86 -2.38 16.91
N LYS A 48 -2.94 -2.00 17.80
CA LYS A 48 -3.19 -1.96 19.25
C LYS A 48 -4.28 -0.95 19.63
N MET A 49 -4.45 0.08 18.80
CA MET A 49 -5.48 1.10 18.96
C MET A 49 -6.78 0.74 18.24
N ASP A 50 -6.96 -0.51 17.78
CA ASP A 50 -8.11 -0.96 16.98
C ASP A 50 -8.39 -0.07 15.74
N PHE A 51 -7.34 0.46 15.12
CA PHE A 51 -7.43 1.18 13.86
C PHE A 51 -7.07 0.26 12.69
N LYS A 52 -7.97 0.15 11.70
CA LYS A 52 -7.88 -0.84 10.60
C LYS A 52 -8.02 -0.22 9.20
N LYS A 53 -7.91 1.11 9.09
CA LYS A 53 -7.98 1.86 7.83
C LYS A 53 -6.63 2.45 7.46
N MET A 54 -5.60 1.60 7.42
CA MET A 54 -4.25 2.01 7.02
C MET A 54 -3.91 1.49 5.62
N VAL A 55 -3.29 2.35 4.80
CA VAL A 55 -2.77 2.01 3.47
C VAL A 55 -1.26 2.13 3.49
N VAL A 56 -0.58 1.01 3.24
CA VAL A 56 0.85 0.96 2.97
C VAL A 56 1.05 1.38 1.51
N THR A 57 1.49 2.62 1.33
CA THR A 57 1.66 3.27 0.02
C THR A 57 2.81 2.63 -0.75
N HIS A 58 2.54 2.17 -1.98
CA HIS A 58 3.50 1.65 -2.97
C HIS A 58 4.70 0.86 -2.38
N PRO A 59 4.48 -0.31 -1.73
CA PRO A 59 5.53 -1.04 -1.02
C PRO A 59 6.59 -1.67 -1.93
N GLU A 60 6.39 -1.63 -3.26
CA GLU A 60 7.37 -2.08 -4.26
C GLU A 60 8.12 -0.94 -4.95
N LEU A 61 7.86 0.32 -4.60
CA LEU A 61 8.67 1.44 -5.07
C LEU A 61 10.02 1.48 -4.32
N TYR A 62 11.11 1.78 -5.02
CA TYR A 62 12.47 1.69 -4.48
C TYR A 62 12.70 2.52 -3.20
N ILE A 63 12.04 3.68 -3.04
CA ILE A 63 12.16 4.55 -1.85
C ILE A 63 11.34 4.06 -0.64
N THR A 64 10.33 3.23 -0.87
CA THR A 64 9.44 2.66 0.17
C THR A 64 9.50 1.14 0.20
N TRP A 65 10.55 0.56 -0.39
CA TRP A 65 10.67 -0.86 -0.63
C TRP A 65 10.50 -1.67 0.66
N MET A 66 9.39 -2.38 0.77
CA MET A 66 9.06 -3.19 1.92
C MET A 66 9.21 -4.66 1.57
N ASP A 67 10.15 -5.34 2.23
CA ASP A 67 10.34 -6.77 2.06
C ASP A 67 9.03 -7.53 2.31
N LYS A 68 8.74 -8.48 1.44
CA LYS A 68 7.54 -9.31 1.50
C LYS A 68 7.34 -10.01 2.86
N LYS A 69 8.41 -10.36 3.58
CA LYS A 69 8.30 -10.93 4.94
C LYS A 69 7.66 -9.94 5.90
N ILE A 70 8.00 -8.66 5.80
CA ILE A 70 7.37 -7.59 6.59
C ILE A 70 5.91 -7.42 6.17
N GLN A 71 5.62 -7.39 4.86
CA GLN A 71 4.24 -7.33 4.36
C GLN A 71 3.38 -8.47 4.94
N LYS A 72 3.90 -9.71 4.92
CA LYS A 72 3.21 -10.88 5.50
C LYS A 72 3.05 -10.79 7.02
N LYS A 73 3.97 -10.14 7.73
CA LYS A 73 3.89 -9.94 9.17
C LYS A 73 2.78 -8.96 9.55
N ILE A 74 2.62 -7.88 8.78
CA ILE A 74 1.69 -6.79 9.13
C ILE A 74 0.33 -6.89 8.44
N LYS A 75 0.13 -7.81 7.49
CA LYS A 75 -1.14 -7.91 6.73
C LYS A 75 -2.38 -8.07 7.63
N ASP A 76 -2.24 -8.76 8.76
CA ASP A 76 -3.35 -9.02 9.68
C ASP A 76 -3.58 -7.86 10.68
N TYR A 77 -2.79 -6.79 10.59
CA TYR A 77 -2.89 -5.59 11.43
C TYR A 77 -3.87 -4.53 10.90
N GLY A 78 -4.75 -4.91 9.96
CA GLY A 78 -5.73 -4.00 9.37
C GLY A 78 -5.12 -3.02 8.37
N VAL A 79 -4.19 -3.52 7.56
CA VAL A 79 -3.53 -2.74 6.53
C VAL A 79 -3.91 -3.24 5.13
N TYR A 80 -3.90 -2.32 4.19
CA TYR A 80 -3.99 -2.59 2.76
C TYR A 80 -2.69 -2.16 2.09
N PHE A 81 -2.13 -3.00 1.22
CA PHE A 81 -0.97 -2.68 0.41
C PHE A 81 -1.45 -2.07 -0.90
N GLU A 82 -1.10 -0.81 -1.13
CA GLU A 82 -1.37 -0.12 -2.39
C GLU A 82 -0.29 -0.45 -3.39
N ARG A 83 -0.63 -1.27 -4.39
CA ARG A 83 0.31 -1.69 -5.43
C ARG A 83 0.10 -0.81 -6.66
N THR A 84 1.16 -0.14 -7.07
CA THR A 84 1.12 0.88 -8.11
C THR A 84 1.77 0.41 -9.40
N PHE A 85 1.35 0.97 -10.52
CA PHE A 85 1.96 0.72 -11.82
C PHE A 85 3.30 1.47 -11.99
N TYR A 86 3.45 2.66 -11.40
CA TYR A 86 4.63 3.51 -11.57
C TYR A 86 5.98 2.78 -11.45
N PRO A 87 6.26 1.92 -10.45
CA PRO A 87 7.54 1.21 -10.34
C PRO A 87 7.91 0.37 -11.59
N ILE A 88 6.91 -0.11 -12.34
CA ILE A 88 7.12 -0.90 -13.57
C ILE A 88 7.59 -0.01 -14.73
N THR A 89 7.23 1.28 -14.74
CA THR A 89 7.59 2.16 -15.85
C THR A 89 9.08 2.39 -15.90
N LYS A 90 9.57 2.78 -17.08
CA LYS A 90 11.00 3.11 -17.27
C LYS A 90 11.49 4.19 -16.31
N ILE A 91 10.65 5.18 -16.01
CA ILE A 91 10.98 6.29 -15.10
C ILE A 91 10.87 5.85 -13.64
N GLY A 92 9.88 5.03 -13.29
CA GLY A 92 9.67 4.56 -11.91
C GLY A 92 10.61 3.46 -11.45
N GLY A 93 11.45 2.92 -12.33
CA GLY A 93 12.56 2.03 -11.97
C GLY A 93 12.62 0.72 -12.73
N SER A 94 11.72 0.49 -13.70
CA SER A 94 11.69 -0.73 -14.53
C SER A 94 11.59 -2.00 -13.69
N LEU A 95 10.82 -1.96 -12.60
CA LEU A 95 10.58 -3.11 -11.74
C LEU A 95 9.94 -4.23 -12.56
N ASP A 96 10.46 -5.45 -12.42
CA ASP A 96 9.82 -6.64 -12.97
C ASP A 96 8.41 -6.81 -12.34
N PRO A 97 7.32 -6.76 -13.12
CA PRO A 97 5.95 -6.91 -12.61
C PRO A 97 5.73 -8.22 -11.84
N LEU A 98 6.51 -9.26 -12.12
CA LEU A 98 6.44 -10.54 -11.42
C LEU A 98 6.68 -10.40 -9.91
N VAL A 99 7.44 -9.37 -9.49
CA VAL A 99 7.61 -9.04 -8.07
C VAL A 99 6.27 -8.68 -7.42
N ILE A 100 5.52 -7.77 -8.03
CA ILE A 100 4.20 -7.33 -7.54
C ILE A 100 3.24 -8.52 -7.53
N ILE A 101 3.20 -9.30 -8.61
CA ILE A 101 2.33 -10.48 -8.73
C ILE A 101 2.64 -11.51 -7.63
N LYS A 102 3.93 -11.76 -7.35
CA LYS A 102 4.34 -12.67 -6.26
C LYS A 102 3.90 -12.15 -4.90
N ASN A 103 4.02 -10.84 -4.66
CA ASN A 103 3.57 -10.24 -3.42
C ASN A 103 2.05 -10.32 -3.27
N ILE A 104 1.27 -10.09 -4.33
CA ILE A 104 -0.20 -10.29 -4.32
C ILE A 104 -0.54 -11.73 -3.93
N LYS A 105 0.08 -12.73 -4.58
CA LYS A 105 -0.20 -14.16 -4.34
C LYS A 105 0.17 -14.60 -2.92
N GLU A 106 1.23 -14.06 -2.33
CA GLU A 106 1.70 -14.47 -1.00
C GLU A 106 1.10 -13.67 0.18
N VAL A 107 0.81 -12.39 -0.03
CA VAL A 107 0.20 -11.53 0.99
C VAL A 107 -1.32 -11.70 1.00
N GLY A 108 -1.92 -11.68 -0.19
CA GLY A 108 -3.34 -11.93 -0.42
C GLY A 108 -4.08 -10.74 -1.04
N VAL A 109 -5.05 -11.08 -1.90
CA VAL A 109 -5.90 -10.11 -2.61
C VAL A 109 -6.77 -9.29 -1.66
N LYS A 110 -7.19 -9.86 -0.51
CA LYS A 110 -8.04 -9.17 0.49
C LYS A 110 -7.35 -8.01 1.19
N ASN A 111 -6.01 -7.98 1.17
CA ASN A 111 -5.18 -6.92 1.76
C ASN A 111 -4.53 -6.05 0.70
N THR A 112 -4.97 -6.10 -0.55
CA THR A 112 -4.34 -5.37 -1.66
C THR A 112 -5.33 -4.39 -2.28
N ILE A 113 -4.87 -3.18 -2.59
CA ILE A 113 -5.55 -2.27 -3.51
C ILE A 113 -4.63 -1.95 -4.68
N LEU A 114 -5.19 -1.67 -5.85
CA LEU A 114 -4.40 -1.26 -7.02
C LEU A 114 -4.64 0.21 -7.34
N SER A 115 -3.56 0.90 -7.67
CA SER A 115 -3.58 2.26 -8.22
C SER A 115 -2.43 2.39 -9.22
N THR A 116 -2.18 3.59 -9.73
CA THR A 116 -1.14 3.81 -10.76
C THR A 116 0.08 4.54 -10.24
N ASP A 117 -0.10 5.50 -9.33
CA ASP A 117 0.92 6.50 -8.96
C ASP A 117 1.45 7.27 -10.19
N LEU A 118 0.58 7.43 -11.20
CA LEU A 118 0.82 8.20 -12.42
C LEU A 118 0.17 9.59 -12.34
N GLY A 119 0.39 10.40 -13.38
CA GLY A 119 -0.07 11.79 -13.48
C GLY A 119 1.07 12.79 -13.66
N GLN A 120 2.32 12.32 -13.61
CA GLN A 120 3.50 13.08 -13.97
C GLN A 120 3.63 13.18 -15.50
N ILE A 121 4.10 14.33 -15.99
CA ILE A 121 4.10 14.66 -17.42
C ILE A 121 4.88 13.69 -18.31
N ASP A 122 5.91 13.05 -17.76
CA ASP A 122 6.82 12.15 -18.51
C ASP A 122 6.36 10.68 -18.51
N ASN A 123 5.32 10.34 -17.75
CA ASN A 123 4.77 9.00 -17.65
C ASN A 123 3.56 8.82 -18.59
N PRO A 124 3.13 7.56 -18.83
CA PRO A 124 1.86 7.29 -19.52
C PRO A 124 0.67 7.99 -18.84
N ASP A 125 -0.40 8.20 -19.61
CA ASP A 125 -1.67 8.63 -19.04
C ASP A 125 -2.14 7.63 -17.98
N PRO A 126 -2.65 8.08 -16.81
CA PRO A 126 -3.08 7.19 -15.74
C PRO A 126 -4.13 6.15 -16.16
N ILE A 127 -5.03 6.47 -17.10
CA ILE A 127 -6.05 5.52 -17.56
C ILE A 127 -5.40 4.41 -18.38
N GLU A 128 -4.50 4.75 -19.29
CA GLU A 128 -3.78 3.77 -20.11
C GLU A 128 -2.82 2.93 -19.26
N GLY A 129 -2.09 3.55 -18.33
CA GLY A 129 -1.23 2.82 -17.40
C GLY A 129 -2.01 1.87 -16.48
N PHE A 130 -3.23 2.22 -16.07
CA PHE A 130 -4.06 1.30 -15.29
C PHE A 130 -4.54 0.12 -16.12
N LYS A 131 -4.97 0.34 -17.38
CA LYS A 131 -5.33 -0.76 -18.29
C LYS A 131 -4.17 -1.72 -18.49
N GLU A 132 -2.99 -1.21 -18.80
CA GLU A 132 -1.78 -2.02 -18.96
C GLU A 132 -1.46 -2.80 -17.68
N PHE A 133 -1.59 -2.17 -16.51
CA PHE A 133 -1.37 -2.87 -15.25
C PHE A 133 -2.33 -4.05 -15.05
N ILE A 134 -3.62 -3.86 -15.34
CA ILE A 134 -4.62 -4.94 -15.27
C ILE A 134 -4.30 -6.05 -16.28
N GLU A 135 -3.95 -5.73 -17.52
CA GLU A 135 -3.56 -6.71 -18.54
C GLU A 135 -2.34 -7.54 -18.10
N ILE A 136 -1.32 -6.90 -17.53
CA ILE A 136 -0.15 -7.59 -16.98
C ILE A 136 -0.57 -8.58 -15.89
N LEU A 137 -1.44 -8.17 -14.96
CA LEU A 137 -1.90 -9.04 -13.88
C LEU A 137 -2.70 -10.24 -14.41
N LEU A 138 -3.63 -10.01 -15.34
CA LEU A 138 -4.45 -11.05 -15.97
C LEU A 138 -3.58 -12.07 -16.71
N ASN A 139 -2.62 -11.59 -17.53
CA ASN A 139 -1.70 -12.44 -18.29
C ASN A 139 -0.77 -13.29 -17.39
N ASN A 140 -0.64 -12.93 -16.11
CA ASN A 140 0.16 -13.65 -15.13
C ASN A 140 -0.70 -14.43 -14.09
N GLY A 141 -1.97 -14.65 -14.43
CA GLY A 141 -2.86 -15.56 -13.70
C GLY A 141 -3.46 -14.99 -12.43
N ILE A 142 -3.57 -13.65 -12.31
CA ILE A 142 -4.54 -13.04 -11.41
C ILE A 142 -5.88 -13.05 -12.13
N THR A 143 -6.93 -13.54 -11.48
CA THR A 143 -8.26 -13.67 -12.09
C THR A 143 -9.02 -12.34 -12.10
N ILE A 144 -10.05 -12.23 -12.94
CA ILE A 144 -10.93 -11.06 -12.96
C ILE A 144 -11.56 -10.82 -11.58
N ASP A 145 -12.06 -11.87 -10.92
CA ASP A 145 -12.64 -11.77 -9.58
C ASP A 145 -11.64 -11.22 -8.55
N GLU A 146 -10.38 -11.66 -8.62
CA GLU A 146 -9.31 -11.14 -7.76
C GLU A 146 -8.98 -9.68 -8.07
N ILE A 147 -8.98 -9.28 -9.34
CA ILE A 147 -8.85 -7.88 -9.73
C ILE A 147 -10.00 -7.07 -9.13
N GLU A 148 -11.25 -7.50 -9.28
CA GLU A 148 -12.42 -6.79 -8.74
C GLU A 148 -12.34 -6.61 -7.22
N ILE A 149 -11.84 -7.63 -6.50
CA ILE A 149 -11.58 -7.48 -5.06
C ILE A 149 -10.61 -6.32 -4.79
N MET A 150 -9.51 -6.24 -5.54
CA MET A 150 -8.47 -5.25 -5.31
C MET A 150 -8.83 -3.84 -5.80
N ILE A 151 -9.68 -3.70 -6.82
CA ILE A 151 -10.02 -2.39 -7.42
C ILE A 151 -11.40 -1.85 -7.02
N LYS A 152 -12.30 -2.71 -6.54
CA LYS A 152 -13.67 -2.32 -6.14
C LYS A 152 -13.91 -2.64 -4.67
N GLU A 153 -13.86 -3.91 -4.28
CA GLU A 153 -14.35 -4.34 -2.97
C GLU A 153 -13.49 -3.84 -1.80
N ASN A 154 -12.16 -3.88 -1.93
CA ASN A 154 -11.26 -3.42 -0.89
C ASN A 154 -11.29 -1.88 -0.74
N PRO A 155 -11.19 -1.08 -1.83
CA PRO A 155 -11.40 0.36 -1.74
C PRO A 155 -12.78 0.73 -1.17
N LYS A 156 -13.85 0.03 -1.60
CA LYS A 156 -15.21 0.21 -1.08
C LYS A 156 -15.27 -0.01 0.43
N ARG A 157 -14.65 -1.09 0.94
CA ARG A 157 -14.56 -1.38 2.37
C ARG A 157 -13.77 -0.31 3.14
N LEU A 158 -12.68 0.23 2.55
CA LEU A 158 -11.92 1.32 3.14
C LEU A 158 -12.72 2.62 3.24
N LEU A 159 -13.56 2.88 2.23
CA LEU A 159 -14.39 4.08 2.11
C LEU A 159 -15.75 3.97 2.83
N ASN A 160 -16.13 2.79 3.33
CA ASN A 160 -17.44 2.53 3.93
C ASN A 160 -18.64 2.85 3.00
N ILE A 161 -18.54 2.53 1.70
CA ILE A 161 -19.64 2.69 0.72
C ILE A 161 -20.12 1.36 0.17
#